data_AF-A0A3P8PJ14-F1
#
_entry.id   AF-A0A3P8PJ14-F1
#
_cell.length_a   1.000
_cell.length_b   1.000
_cell.length_c   1.000
_cell.angle_alpha   90.00
_cell.angle_beta   90.00
_cell.angle_gamma   90.00
#
_symmetry.space_group_name_H-M   'P 1'
#
loop_
_entity.id
_entity.type
_entity.pdbx_description
1 polymer ?
#
loop_
_entity_poly.entity_id
_entity_poly.type
_entity_poly.pdbx_seq_one_letter_code
_entity_poly.pdbx_strand_id
1 'polypeptide(L)'
;METAEEVNVSKRADVAAKGEAAIKPEFLTTKDKFHGLLDSEWQSSKREKASESDAVEDSKETSLEEPEPKRLKQNFEGRPDGKRLRGQNKSRPHTKPTAYDEKRLCHSIIQNKECPFGAKCFFDHDIVKYMDSKPSDIGETCHIYETFGKCAYGLSCRFAKAHTTPDFKSMEKADLVKVYEGRTMVKNNMSKELQGRLRKRSVSFEKSEKYLKTLSDNKDKGAQQGDAGEKQPVSSEVQTSSDKQSAPVKTVGPLTDADVIKLRPCEKKQVDFQDKLYLAPLTTCGNLPFRRVCKRFGADITCGEMAMCTNLLQGHQSEWALLRRHESEDVFGIQVEGSFPDTMTRCAELINNNTEVDFVDINSGCPIDLVYNKGGGCGLMTRTRKFERIVKGMNYVLDVPLTVKIRTGVQEKSNIAHKLIPEMKNWGVSMITLHGRSREQRYTKLADWDYITTCAKLASPIPLFGNGDILSYEDAMKAKETGVSGIMIARGALIKPWIFTEIKESRHWDISSSERLDILKDFSNFGLEHWGSDTRGVERTRTFLLEWLSFLCRYIPVGLLERVPQKINERPPYYMGRNYLETLMASQNVEDWIRISEMLLGPVPKNFEFLPKHKANSYK
;
A
#
# COMPACT_ATOMS: atom_id res chain seq x y z
N MET A 1 -44.12 -34.17 24.53
CA MET A 1 -43.90 -32.74 24.20
C MET A 1 -42.40 -32.52 24.12
N GLU A 2 -41.81 -32.99 23.02
CA GLU A 2 -40.46 -32.60 22.61
C GLU A 2 -40.57 -31.18 22.04
N THR A 3 -39.83 -30.26 22.63
CA THR A 3 -39.95 -28.82 22.38
C THR A 3 -39.42 -28.49 21.00
N ALA A 4 -40.22 -27.71 20.26
CA ALA A 4 -40.00 -27.23 18.89
C ALA A 4 -38.72 -26.38 18.68
N GLU A 5 -37.82 -26.30 19.67
CA GLU A 5 -36.52 -25.62 19.57
C GLU A 5 -35.44 -26.50 18.94
N GLU A 6 -35.42 -27.82 19.17
CA GLU A 6 -34.40 -28.70 18.58
C GLU A 6 -34.60 -28.92 17.06
N VAL A 7 -35.85 -28.84 16.60
CA VAL A 7 -36.20 -28.95 15.17
C VAL A 7 -35.81 -27.68 14.38
N ASN A 8 -35.57 -26.55 15.06
CA ASN A 8 -35.19 -25.30 14.42
C ASN A 8 -33.66 -25.12 14.29
N VAL A 9 -32.87 -25.93 15.01
CA VAL A 9 -31.40 -25.96 14.89
C VAL A 9 -30.97 -26.82 13.69
N SER A 10 -31.70 -27.90 13.38
CA SER A 10 -31.35 -28.79 12.26
C SER A 10 -31.68 -28.22 10.86
N LYS A 11 -32.57 -27.22 10.76
CA LYS A 11 -32.94 -26.60 9.47
C LYS A 11 -32.08 -25.41 9.04
N ARG A 12 -31.07 -25.02 9.83
CA ARG A 12 -30.12 -23.94 9.46
C ARG A 12 -28.81 -24.44 8.85
N ALA A 13 -28.65 -25.75 8.67
CA ALA A 13 -27.37 -26.35 8.30
C ALA A 13 -27.06 -26.41 6.79
N ASP A 14 -27.99 -26.13 5.87
CA ASP A 14 -27.81 -26.57 4.47
C ASP A 14 -27.78 -25.49 3.37
N VAL A 15 -27.73 -24.19 3.69
CA VAL A 15 -27.45 -23.17 2.65
C VAL A 15 -26.67 -22.01 3.25
N ALA A 16 -25.41 -21.82 2.82
CA ALA A 16 -24.64 -20.62 3.15
C ALA A 16 -25.49 -19.36 2.88
N ALA A 17 -25.63 -18.48 3.87
CA ALA A 17 -26.44 -17.28 3.70
C ALA A 17 -25.89 -16.43 2.55
N LYS A 18 -26.76 -15.72 1.83
CA LYS A 18 -26.36 -14.93 0.65
C LYS A 18 -25.24 -13.94 1.00
N GLY A 19 -24.02 -14.20 0.52
CA GLY A 19 -22.83 -13.38 0.77
C GLY A 19 -21.88 -13.94 1.83
N GLU A 20 -22.17 -15.09 2.41
CA GLU A 20 -21.24 -15.85 3.26
C GLU A 20 -20.51 -16.92 2.43
N ALA A 21 -19.29 -17.24 2.84
CA ALA A 21 -18.52 -18.32 2.24
C ALA A 21 -19.05 -19.67 2.71
N ALA A 22 -19.07 -20.65 1.82
CA ALA A 22 -19.45 -22.03 2.13
C ALA A 22 -18.27 -22.75 2.81
N ILE A 23 -18.40 -22.98 4.11
CA ILE A 23 -17.44 -23.71 4.96
C ILE A 23 -18.07 -25.04 5.34
N LYS A 24 -17.27 -26.11 5.39
CA LYS A 24 -17.79 -27.45 5.73
C LYS A 24 -18.45 -27.44 7.13
N PRO A 25 -19.60 -28.12 7.31
CA PRO A 25 -20.41 -28.02 8.53
C PRO A 25 -19.64 -28.30 9.84
N GLU A 26 -18.64 -29.19 9.81
CA GLU A 26 -17.85 -29.57 10.98
C GLU A 26 -16.99 -28.43 11.56
N PHE A 27 -16.71 -27.37 10.79
CA PHE A 27 -15.96 -26.21 11.26
C PHE A 27 -16.87 -25.05 11.70
N LEU A 28 -18.15 -25.06 11.36
CA LEU A 28 -19.07 -23.96 11.68
C LEU A 28 -19.32 -23.88 13.18
N THR A 29 -19.45 -22.65 13.70
CA THR A 29 -19.64 -22.42 15.12
C THR A 29 -20.47 -21.16 15.39
N THR A 30 -20.89 -20.96 16.63
CA THR A 30 -21.60 -19.75 17.05
C THR A 30 -20.62 -18.67 17.47
N LYS A 31 -21.06 -17.41 17.42
CA LYS A 31 -20.27 -16.26 17.90
C LYS A 31 -19.77 -16.44 19.34
N ASP A 32 -20.64 -16.92 20.23
CA ASP A 32 -20.30 -17.06 21.65
C ASP A 32 -19.26 -18.16 21.88
N LYS A 33 -19.40 -19.31 21.19
CA LYS A 33 -18.39 -20.37 21.21
C LYS A 33 -17.06 -19.89 20.63
N PHE A 34 -17.11 -19.11 19.54
CA PHE A 34 -15.93 -18.56 18.90
C PHE A 34 -15.11 -17.66 19.84
N HIS A 35 -15.75 -16.65 20.43
CA HIS A 35 -15.05 -15.75 21.34
C HIS A 35 -14.72 -16.41 22.68
N GLY A 36 -15.57 -17.30 23.17
CA GLY A 36 -15.32 -18.07 24.40
C GLY A 36 -14.02 -18.88 24.31
N LEU A 37 -13.80 -19.60 23.20
CA LEU A 37 -12.55 -20.35 22.97
C LEU A 37 -11.34 -19.42 22.88
N LEU A 38 -11.45 -18.30 22.17
CA LEU A 38 -10.33 -17.37 22.03
C LEU A 38 -9.89 -16.76 23.36
N ASP A 39 -10.84 -16.43 24.22
CA ASP A 39 -10.58 -15.85 25.53
C ASP A 39 -10.05 -16.88 26.53
N SER A 40 -10.57 -18.12 26.53
CA SER A 40 -10.10 -19.18 27.43
C SER A 40 -8.65 -19.59 27.14
N GLU A 41 -8.33 -19.81 25.87
CA GLU A 41 -6.98 -20.20 25.44
C GLU A 41 -5.96 -19.08 25.70
N TRP A 42 -6.35 -17.81 25.46
CA TRP A 42 -5.49 -16.67 25.73
C TRP A 42 -5.19 -16.51 27.22
N GLN A 43 -6.17 -16.73 28.09
CA GLN A 43 -5.97 -16.70 29.53
C GLN A 43 -5.07 -17.85 30.00
N SER A 44 -5.20 -19.05 29.42
CA SER A 44 -4.31 -20.18 29.71
C SER A 44 -2.86 -19.85 29.36
N SER A 45 -2.62 -19.33 28.15
CA SER A 45 -1.28 -18.96 27.69
C SER A 45 -0.63 -17.87 28.56
N LYS A 46 -1.41 -16.92 29.09
CA LYS A 46 -0.91 -15.92 30.05
C LYS A 46 -0.50 -16.54 31.39
N ARG A 47 -1.27 -17.51 31.90
CA ARG A 47 -0.94 -18.21 33.15
C ARG A 47 0.32 -19.05 33.01
N GLU A 48 0.49 -19.74 31.88
CA GLU A 48 1.71 -20.51 31.58
C GLU A 48 2.95 -19.59 31.53
N LYS A 49 2.86 -18.46 30.83
CA LYS A 49 3.96 -17.48 30.77
C LYS A 49 4.29 -16.84 32.12
N ALA A 50 3.28 -16.60 32.96
CA ALA A 50 3.51 -16.11 34.32
C ALA A 50 4.24 -17.17 35.18
N SER A 51 3.84 -18.45 35.06
CA SER A 51 4.52 -19.55 35.77
C SER A 51 5.95 -19.83 35.29
N GLU A 52 6.28 -19.54 34.01
CA GLU A 52 7.66 -19.61 33.51
C GLU A 52 8.52 -18.43 33.95
N SER A 53 7.94 -17.22 34.10
CA SER A 53 8.68 -16.06 34.61
C SER A 53 8.94 -16.11 36.12
N ASP A 54 8.08 -16.78 36.89
CA ASP A 54 8.23 -16.93 38.34
C ASP A 54 9.21 -18.04 38.75
N ALA A 55 9.75 -18.82 37.79
CA ALA A 55 10.77 -19.84 38.04
C ALA A 55 12.20 -19.28 38.15
N VAL A 56 12.40 -17.96 37.98
CA VAL A 56 13.69 -17.27 38.12
C VAL A 56 13.53 -15.97 38.91
N GLU A 57 13.12 -16.05 40.16
CA GLU A 57 13.49 -15.15 41.27
C GLU A 57 12.69 -15.55 42.52
N ASP A 58 13.31 -16.34 43.40
CA ASP A 58 12.78 -16.57 44.75
C ASP A 58 13.29 -15.46 45.70
N SER A 59 12.41 -15.04 46.63
CA SER A 59 12.57 -14.07 47.73
C SER A 59 12.27 -12.58 47.48
N LYS A 60 10.98 -12.20 47.55
CA LYS A 60 10.41 -11.38 48.65
C LYS A 60 8.91 -11.13 48.44
N GLU A 61 8.10 -11.68 49.33
CA GLU A 61 6.68 -11.37 49.47
C GLU A 61 6.45 -9.86 49.67
N THR A 62 5.65 -9.26 48.79
CA THR A 62 4.78 -8.13 49.14
C THR A 62 3.46 -8.28 48.38
N SER A 63 2.38 -8.40 49.15
CA SER A 63 1.00 -8.51 48.67
C SER A 63 0.62 -7.33 47.77
N LEU A 64 0.29 -7.59 46.52
CA LEU A 64 -0.35 -6.64 45.62
C LEU A 64 -1.68 -7.22 45.15
N GLU A 65 -2.77 -6.55 45.56
CA GLU A 65 -4.14 -6.85 45.15
C GLU A 65 -4.31 -6.79 43.63
N GLU A 66 -5.02 -7.77 43.08
CA GLU A 66 -5.45 -7.81 41.68
C GLU A 66 -6.39 -6.63 41.36
N PRO A 67 -6.23 -5.91 40.23
CA PRO A 67 -7.27 -5.00 39.77
C PRO A 67 -8.38 -5.77 39.03
N GLU A 68 -9.62 -5.55 39.45
CA GLU A 68 -10.83 -6.13 38.87
C GLU A 68 -10.94 -5.95 37.32
N PRO A 69 -11.53 -6.92 36.61
CA PRO A 69 -11.74 -6.86 35.17
C PRO A 69 -12.90 -5.90 34.83
N LYS A 70 -12.59 -4.66 34.46
CA LYS A 70 -13.60 -3.75 33.90
C LYS A 70 -13.91 -4.12 32.45
N ARG A 71 -15.10 -4.72 32.26
CA ARG A 71 -15.78 -4.82 30.95
C ARG A 71 -15.84 -3.43 30.29
N LEU A 72 -15.29 -3.31 29.07
CA LEU A 72 -15.41 -2.14 28.21
C LEU A 72 -16.88 -1.90 27.83
N LYS A 73 -17.59 -1.06 28.60
CA LYS A 73 -18.83 -0.42 28.13
C LYS A 73 -18.45 0.72 27.19
N GLN A 74 -18.81 0.61 25.92
CA GLN A 74 -18.75 1.71 24.96
C GLN A 74 -19.80 2.77 25.33
N ASN A 75 -19.47 3.68 26.24
CA ASN A 75 -20.27 4.89 26.47
C ASN A 75 -19.78 6.01 25.55
N PHE A 76 -20.45 6.17 24.41
CA PHE A 76 -20.41 7.41 23.62
C PHE A 76 -21.49 8.38 24.14
N GLU A 77 -21.36 8.85 25.38
CA GLU A 77 -22.25 9.90 25.90
C GLU A 77 -21.38 11.04 26.45
N GLY A 78 -21.42 12.19 25.79
CA GLY A 78 -20.67 13.37 26.20
C GLY A 78 -20.15 14.27 25.09
N ARG A 79 -20.87 14.46 23.98
CA ARG A 79 -20.63 15.61 23.09
C ARG A 79 -21.94 16.31 22.76
N PRO A 80 -22.01 17.65 22.90
CA PRO A 80 -23.22 18.41 22.65
C PRO A 80 -23.66 18.28 21.19
N ASP A 81 -24.98 18.18 21.03
CA ASP A 81 -25.70 18.00 19.78
C ASP A 81 -25.28 18.94 18.65
N GLY A 82 -25.36 18.43 17.41
CA GLY A 82 -25.70 19.29 16.26
C GLY A 82 -24.72 19.40 15.09
N LYS A 83 -23.59 18.66 15.04
CA LYS A 83 -22.81 18.53 13.79
C LYS A 83 -22.36 17.10 13.55
N ARG A 84 -23.08 16.38 12.67
CA ARG A 84 -22.60 15.14 12.03
C ARG A 84 -21.17 15.40 11.53
N LEU A 85 -20.18 14.75 12.14
CA LEU A 85 -18.77 14.92 11.79
C LEU A 85 -18.53 14.30 10.41
N ARG A 86 -18.73 15.09 9.34
CA ARG A 86 -18.43 14.68 7.97
C ARG A 86 -16.91 14.69 7.73
N GLY A 87 -16.37 13.65 7.08
CA GLY A 87 -14.97 13.56 6.62
C GLY A 87 -14.26 12.27 7.02
N GLN A 88 -13.23 11.87 6.26
CA GLN A 88 -12.49 10.62 6.46
C GLN A 88 -11.68 10.61 7.77
N ASN A 89 -11.62 9.45 8.44
CA ASN A 89 -10.74 9.14 9.58
C ASN A 89 -10.94 9.98 10.86
N LYS A 90 -12.06 10.70 11.03
CA LYS A 90 -12.28 11.58 12.20
C LYS A 90 -12.50 10.84 13.53
N SER A 91 -12.85 9.55 13.49
CA SER A 91 -13.00 8.70 14.68
C SER A 91 -11.73 7.92 15.03
N ARG A 92 -10.63 8.10 14.28
CA ARG A 92 -9.37 7.40 14.56
C ARG A 92 -8.64 8.14 15.69
N PRO A 93 -8.17 7.44 16.74
CA PRO A 93 -7.36 8.07 17.77
C PRO A 93 -6.12 8.69 17.14
N HIS A 94 -5.85 9.95 17.48
CA HIS A 94 -4.65 10.65 17.00
C HIS A 94 -3.49 10.36 17.95
N THR A 95 -2.85 9.21 17.78
CA THR A 95 -1.68 8.86 18.58
C THR A 95 -0.50 9.71 18.12
N LYS A 96 -0.05 10.64 18.99
CA LYS A 96 1.12 11.47 18.69
C LYS A 96 2.36 10.55 18.60
N PRO A 97 3.28 10.75 17.64
CA PRO A 97 4.50 9.96 17.51
C PRO A 97 5.42 9.95 18.74
N THR A 98 5.21 10.89 19.66
CA THR A 98 5.94 11.07 20.92
C THR A 98 5.24 10.43 22.13
N ALA A 99 4.15 9.70 21.92
CA ALA A 99 3.37 9.13 23.02
C ALA A 99 4.04 7.92 23.70
N TYR A 100 5.09 7.36 23.10
CA TYR A 100 5.65 6.08 23.51
C TYR A 100 6.98 6.16 24.27
N ASP A 101 7.77 7.22 24.04
CA ASP A 101 9.01 7.48 24.78
C ASP A 101 8.97 8.92 25.29
N GLU A 102 8.89 9.12 26.61
CA GLU A 102 8.96 10.45 27.23
C GLU A 102 10.33 11.11 27.01
N LYS A 103 11.36 10.28 26.84
CA LYS A 103 12.77 10.63 26.73
C LYS A 103 13.45 9.78 25.68
N ARG A 104 14.24 10.41 24.79
CA ARG A 104 14.91 9.73 23.68
C ARG A 104 16.40 9.97 23.76
N LEU A 105 17.16 8.89 23.64
CA LEU A 105 18.61 8.96 23.56
C LEU A 105 19.05 9.68 22.28
N CYS A 106 20.06 10.52 22.40
CA CYS A 106 20.62 11.25 21.27
C CYS A 106 21.18 10.30 20.21
N HIS A 107 20.90 10.57 18.94
CA HIS A 107 21.37 9.73 17.83
C HIS A 107 22.90 9.68 17.72
N SER A 108 23.60 10.76 18.03
CA SER A 108 25.07 10.76 18.07
C SER A 108 25.59 9.82 19.15
N ILE A 109 24.96 9.80 20.34
CA ILE A 109 25.31 8.87 21.42
C ILE A 109 25.03 7.41 21.01
N ILE A 110 23.88 7.15 20.37
CA ILE A 110 23.56 5.82 19.81
C ILE A 110 24.63 5.36 18.82
N GLN A 111 25.21 6.28 18.05
CA GLN A 111 26.27 6.00 17.07
C GLN A 111 27.69 6.05 17.64
N ASN A 112 27.88 6.19 18.95
CA ASN A 112 29.18 6.41 19.58
C ASN A 112 29.97 7.60 18.98
N LYS A 113 29.26 8.71 18.68
CA LYS A 113 29.82 9.96 18.15
C LYS A 113 29.56 11.11 19.10
N GLU A 114 30.43 12.11 19.08
CA GLU A 114 30.21 13.36 19.79
C GLU A 114 28.95 14.07 19.26
N CYS A 115 28.11 14.56 20.19
CA CYS A 115 26.91 15.30 19.83
C CYS A 115 27.27 16.73 19.44
N PRO A 116 26.93 17.20 18.23
CA PRO A 116 27.25 18.57 17.80
C PRO A 116 26.50 19.66 18.60
N PHE A 117 25.45 19.28 19.33
CA PHE A 117 24.66 20.18 20.16
C PHE A 117 25.09 20.18 21.63
N GLY A 118 25.93 19.22 22.06
CA GLY A 118 26.42 19.10 23.43
C GLY A 118 25.31 19.24 24.48
N ALA A 119 25.53 20.09 25.50
CA ALA A 119 24.56 20.35 26.56
C ALA A 119 23.25 21.03 26.09
N LYS A 120 23.19 21.59 24.87
CA LYS A 120 21.98 22.18 24.28
C LYS A 120 21.16 21.17 23.48
N CYS A 121 21.56 19.89 23.47
CA CYS A 121 20.82 18.84 22.80
C CYS A 121 19.44 18.65 23.44
N PHE A 122 18.41 18.53 22.61
CA PHE A 122 17.06 18.20 23.07
C PHE A 122 16.91 16.74 23.53
N PHE A 123 17.84 15.88 23.13
CA PHE A 123 17.84 14.45 23.43
C PHE A 123 18.75 14.13 24.61
N ASP A 124 18.44 13.06 25.34
CA ASP A 124 19.23 12.64 26.49
C ASP A 124 20.61 12.12 26.07
N HIS A 125 21.61 12.39 26.90
CA HIS A 125 22.99 11.90 26.78
C HIS A 125 23.37 10.92 27.88
N ASP A 126 22.54 10.79 28.92
CA ASP A 126 22.75 9.85 30.02
C ASP A 126 22.21 8.47 29.65
N ILE A 127 23.13 7.56 29.35
CA ILE A 127 22.81 6.19 28.91
C ILE A 127 22.16 5.41 30.05
N VAL A 128 22.67 5.50 31.27
CA VAL A 128 22.19 4.70 32.41
C VAL A 128 20.75 5.08 32.70
N LYS A 129 20.48 6.38 32.84
CA LYS A 129 19.13 6.90 33.06
C LYS A 129 18.16 6.56 31.92
N TYR A 130 18.64 6.57 30.67
CA TYR A 130 17.82 6.15 29.54
C TYR A 130 17.46 4.66 29.64
N MET A 131 18.43 3.80 29.91
CA MET A 131 18.23 2.35 30.01
C MET A 131 17.29 1.98 31.17
N ASP A 132 17.34 2.71 32.29
CA ASP A 132 16.40 2.53 33.41
C ASP A 132 14.95 2.89 33.03
N SER A 133 14.76 3.88 32.15
CA SER A 133 13.43 4.30 31.67
C SER A 133 12.92 3.50 30.47
N LYS A 134 13.82 2.79 29.79
CA LYS A 134 13.52 2.05 28.57
C LYS A 134 12.70 0.81 28.93
N PRO A 135 11.56 0.56 28.26
CA PRO A 135 10.81 -0.66 28.52
C PRO A 135 11.62 -1.90 28.12
N SER A 136 11.30 -3.04 28.73
CA SER A 136 11.99 -4.31 28.50
C SER A 136 12.05 -4.68 27.01
N ASP A 137 13.14 -5.34 26.64
CA ASP A 137 13.31 -5.87 25.29
C ASP A 137 12.23 -6.92 24.98
N ILE A 138 11.81 -6.95 23.73
CA ILE A 138 10.69 -7.74 23.23
C ILE A 138 11.05 -9.23 23.11
N GLY A 139 12.32 -9.53 22.83
CA GLY A 139 12.79 -10.89 22.63
C GLY A 139 14.31 -10.98 22.66
N GLU A 140 14.81 -12.20 22.57
CA GLU A 140 16.23 -12.54 22.76
C GLU A 140 17.09 -12.29 21.51
N THR A 141 16.45 -12.19 20.33
CA THR A 141 17.15 -12.05 19.04
C THR A 141 16.71 -10.77 18.33
N CYS A 142 17.67 -10.08 17.70
CA CYS A 142 17.40 -8.87 16.92
C CYS A 142 17.56 -9.15 15.43
N HIS A 143 16.45 -9.11 14.68
CA HIS A 143 16.45 -9.34 13.23
C HIS A 143 17.46 -8.46 12.47
N ILE A 144 17.55 -7.18 12.82
CA ILE A 144 18.47 -6.22 12.17
C ILE A 144 19.93 -6.61 12.41
N TYR A 145 20.28 -6.96 13.66
CA TYR A 145 21.63 -7.38 14.01
C TYR A 145 22.00 -8.72 13.36
N GLU A 146 21.08 -9.68 13.36
CA GLU A 146 21.30 -10.99 12.73
C GLU A 146 21.45 -10.89 11.22
N THR A 147 20.71 -9.99 10.58
CA THR A 147 20.76 -9.83 9.11
C THR A 147 21.98 -9.03 8.66
N PHE A 148 22.29 -7.90 9.32
CA PHE A 148 23.28 -6.93 8.83
C PHE A 148 24.58 -6.92 9.64
N GLY A 149 24.67 -7.73 10.70
CA GLY A 149 25.78 -7.72 11.64
C GLY A 149 25.84 -6.49 12.55
N LYS A 150 25.03 -5.45 12.33
CA LYS A 150 24.96 -4.26 13.20
C LYS A 150 23.55 -3.67 13.21
N CYS A 151 23.12 -3.18 14.36
CA CYS A 151 21.83 -2.52 14.52
C CYS A 151 22.01 -1.00 14.63
N ALA A 152 21.52 -0.26 13.64
CA ALA A 152 21.62 1.21 13.60
C ALA A 152 20.89 1.94 14.75
N TYR A 153 20.04 1.22 15.48
CA TYR A 153 19.32 1.73 16.65
C TYR A 153 20.05 1.46 17.97
N GLY A 154 21.08 0.60 17.99
CA GLY A 154 21.94 0.35 19.15
C GLY A 154 21.13 0.15 20.44
N LEU A 155 21.46 0.92 21.47
CA LEU A 155 20.81 0.88 22.78
C LEU A 155 19.30 1.20 22.74
N SER A 156 18.83 1.96 21.75
CA SER A 156 17.41 2.28 21.59
C SER A 156 16.59 1.18 20.94
N CYS A 157 17.24 0.15 20.38
CA CYS A 157 16.59 -1.03 19.82
C CYS A 157 15.79 -1.77 20.89
N ARG A 158 14.58 -2.24 20.58
CA ARG A 158 13.76 -3.07 21.49
C ARG A 158 14.21 -4.54 21.58
N PHE A 159 15.40 -4.81 21.09
CA PHE A 159 16.12 -6.09 21.15
C PHE A 159 17.60 -5.84 21.47
N ALA A 160 17.90 -4.75 22.21
CA ALA A 160 19.27 -4.29 22.46
C ALA A 160 20.12 -5.35 23.16
N LYS A 161 19.59 -6.08 24.15
CA LYS A 161 20.27 -7.14 24.90
C LYS A 161 20.90 -8.20 23.98
N ALA A 162 20.30 -8.46 22.82
CA ALA A 162 20.83 -9.40 21.82
C ALA A 162 22.16 -8.93 21.20
N HIS A 163 22.44 -7.63 21.25
CA HIS A 163 23.56 -7.01 20.53
C HIS A 163 24.21 -5.85 21.30
N THR A 164 24.14 -5.86 22.64
CA THR A 164 24.83 -4.90 23.50
C THR A 164 25.52 -5.59 24.67
N THR A 165 26.68 -5.09 25.08
CA THR A 165 27.41 -5.59 26.26
C THR A 165 26.83 -5.03 27.57
N PRO A 166 27.18 -5.61 28.74
CA PRO A 166 26.79 -5.06 30.04
C PRO A 166 27.22 -3.60 30.26
N ASP A 167 28.31 -3.17 29.62
CA ASP A 167 28.80 -1.78 29.64
C ASP A 167 28.07 -0.85 28.65
N PHE A 168 26.91 -1.25 28.14
CA PHE A 168 26.10 -0.52 27.18
C PHE A 168 26.80 -0.19 25.85
N LYS A 169 27.71 -1.05 25.38
CA LYS A 169 28.33 -0.91 24.06
C LYS A 169 27.60 -1.77 23.03
N SER A 170 27.35 -1.23 21.84
CA SER A 170 26.77 -2.00 20.73
C SER A 170 27.79 -2.95 20.13
N MET A 171 27.39 -4.20 19.91
CA MET A 171 28.19 -5.24 19.28
C MET A 171 28.03 -5.22 17.76
N GLU A 172 29.03 -5.71 17.03
CA GLU A 172 28.99 -5.85 15.58
C GLU A 172 29.58 -7.21 15.14
N LYS A 173 28.93 -7.88 14.17
CA LYS A 173 29.45 -9.07 13.47
C LYS A 173 30.22 -8.62 12.24
N ALA A 174 31.54 -8.50 12.36
CA ALA A 174 32.41 -7.90 11.35
C ALA A 174 32.23 -8.50 9.93
N ASP A 175 32.04 -9.82 9.82
CA ASP A 175 31.90 -10.49 8.52
C ASP A 175 30.61 -10.09 7.79
N LEU A 176 29.49 -10.02 8.51
CA LEU A 176 28.22 -9.55 7.94
C LEU A 176 28.26 -8.06 7.63
N VAL A 177 28.89 -7.25 8.48
CA VAL A 177 29.04 -5.82 8.22
C VAL A 177 29.80 -5.58 6.92
N LYS A 178 30.87 -6.34 6.65
CA LYS A 178 31.63 -6.28 5.39
C LYS A 178 30.78 -6.65 4.17
N VAL A 179 29.90 -7.65 4.28
CA VAL A 179 29.01 -8.07 3.17
C VAL A 179 28.04 -6.95 2.76
N TYR A 180 27.56 -6.16 3.73
CA TYR A 180 26.58 -5.09 3.49
C TYR A 180 27.22 -3.70 3.40
N GLU A 181 28.53 -3.58 3.54
CA GLU A 181 29.24 -2.31 3.45
C GLU A 181 29.07 -1.69 2.05
N GLY A 182 28.68 -0.42 2.00
CA GLY A 182 28.41 0.31 0.74
C GLY A 182 27.12 -0.09 0.01
N ARG A 183 26.40 -1.15 0.44
CA ARG A 183 25.16 -1.59 -0.20
C ARG A 183 23.98 -0.72 0.24
N THR A 184 23.25 -0.15 -0.74
CA THR A 184 22.02 0.62 -0.48
C THR A 184 20.79 -0.22 -0.84
N MET A 185 20.24 -0.91 0.15
CA MET A 185 19.08 -1.79 -0.05
C MET A 185 17.79 -1.02 -0.35
N VAL A 186 17.60 0.15 0.29
CA VAL A 186 16.43 1.00 0.11
C VAL A 186 16.83 2.30 -0.57
N LYS A 187 16.33 2.51 -1.79
CA LYS A 187 16.59 3.67 -2.63
C LYS A 187 15.50 4.74 -2.47
N ASN A 188 15.70 5.88 -3.13
CA ASN A 188 14.76 7.02 -3.18
C ASN A 188 14.52 7.70 -1.83
N ASN A 189 15.53 7.71 -0.96
CA ASN A 189 15.47 8.49 0.28
C ASN A 189 15.64 9.99 -0.03
N MET A 190 14.72 10.81 0.47
CA MET A 190 14.79 12.26 0.32
C MET A 190 15.97 12.83 1.12
N SER A 191 16.90 13.50 0.44
CA SER A 191 18.00 14.21 1.08
C SER A 191 17.52 15.47 1.81
N LYS A 192 18.24 15.87 2.87
CA LYS A 192 17.94 17.10 3.62
C LYS A 192 18.09 18.36 2.75
N GLU A 193 19.04 18.34 1.83
CA GLU A 193 19.26 19.42 0.88
C GLU A 193 18.07 19.59 -0.06
N LEU A 194 17.63 18.51 -0.72
CA LEU A 194 16.47 18.53 -1.61
C LEU A 194 15.21 18.98 -0.87
N GLN A 195 15.00 18.45 0.35
CA GLN A 195 13.88 18.89 1.20
C GLN A 195 13.92 20.38 1.49
N GLY A 196 15.10 20.92 1.83
CA GLY A 196 15.31 22.35 2.06
C GLY A 196 14.99 23.18 0.83
N ARG A 197 15.47 22.77 -0.35
CA ARG A 197 15.22 23.45 -1.63
C ARG A 197 13.74 23.43 -2.02
N LEU A 198 13.05 22.31 -1.86
CA LEU A 198 11.61 22.21 -2.12
C LEU A 198 10.79 23.14 -1.22
N ARG A 199 11.09 23.16 0.09
CA ARG A 199 10.41 24.05 1.04
C ARG A 199 10.66 25.53 0.76
N LYS A 200 11.87 25.87 0.30
CA LYS A 200 12.24 27.22 -0.15
C LYS A 200 11.77 27.55 -1.57
N ARG A 201 11.17 26.59 -2.28
CA ARG A 201 10.77 26.69 -3.70
C ARG A 201 11.93 27.09 -4.63
N SER A 202 13.13 26.59 -4.34
CA SER A 202 14.36 26.89 -5.10
C SER A 202 14.82 25.71 -5.99
N VAL A 203 13.95 24.72 -6.22
CA VAL A 203 14.19 23.69 -7.22
C VAL A 203 13.82 24.25 -8.59
N SER A 204 14.75 24.16 -9.54
CA SER A 204 14.52 24.54 -10.94
C SER A 204 13.81 23.41 -11.68
N PHE A 205 12.88 23.75 -12.57
CA PHE A 205 12.10 22.82 -13.38
C PHE A 205 12.18 23.20 -14.87
N GLU A 206 13.40 23.28 -15.40
CA GLU A 206 13.68 23.84 -16.72
C GLU A 206 12.93 23.10 -17.84
N LYS A 207 12.89 21.76 -17.79
CA LYS A 207 12.18 20.97 -18.82
C LYS A 207 10.67 21.23 -18.72
N SER A 208 10.13 21.27 -17.51
CA SER A 208 8.71 21.57 -17.28
C SER A 208 8.35 22.98 -17.72
N GLU A 209 9.17 23.98 -17.37
CA GLU A 209 8.93 25.39 -17.73
C GLU A 209 8.96 25.60 -19.24
N LYS A 210 9.93 24.99 -19.93
CA LYS A 210 10.01 24.98 -21.40
C LYS A 210 8.72 24.41 -22.01
N TYR A 211 8.27 23.24 -21.54
CA TYR A 211 7.03 22.63 -22.02
C TYR A 211 5.80 23.49 -21.71
N LEU A 212 5.65 23.99 -20.48
CA LEU A 212 4.47 24.76 -20.06
C LEU A 212 4.34 26.07 -20.84
N LYS A 213 5.46 26.70 -21.22
CA LYS A 213 5.48 27.88 -22.09
C LYS A 213 4.89 27.57 -23.48
N THR A 214 5.18 26.42 -24.07
CA THR A 214 4.55 26.04 -25.36
C THR A 214 3.03 25.91 -25.28
N LEU A 215 2.48 25.61 -24.09
CA LEU A 215 1.03 25.54 -23.89
C LEU A 215 0.38 26.91 -23.70
N SER A 216 1.10 27.91 -23.17
CA SER A 216 0.61 29.29 -23.11
C SER A 216 0.63 29.93 -24.50
N ASP A 217 1.72 29.77 -25.25
CA ASP A 217 1.87 30.40 -26.56
C ASP A 217 0.83 29.89 -27.57
N ASN A 218 0.43 28.61 -27.47
CA ASN A 218 -0.63 28.04 -28.29
C ASN A 218 -2.04 28.51 -27.89
N LYS A 219 -2.25 28.92 -26.63
CA LYS A 219 -3.51 29.55 -26.21
C LYS A 219 -3.67 30.95 -26.80
N ASP A 220 -2.59 31.72 -26.85
CA ASP A 220 -2.61 33.09 -27.38
C ASP A 220 -2.83 33.09 -28.90
N LYS A 221 -2.29 32.10 -29.63
CA LYS A 221 -2.55 31.92 -31.06
C LYS A 221 -3.98 31.45 -31.37
N GLY A 222 -4.57 30.60 -30.53
CA GLY A 222 -5.96 30.16 -30.68
C GLY A 222 -6.99 31.26 -30.38
N ALA A 223 -6.62 32.27 -29.59
CA ALA A 223 -7.45 33.44 -29.33
C ALA A 223 -7.45 34.46 -30.50
N GLN A 224 -6.39 34.49 -31.31
CA GLN A 224 -6.28 35.37 -32.48
C GLN A 224 -6.98 34.85 -33.74
N GLN A 225 -7.44 33.60 -33.76
CA GLN A 225 -8.22 33.00 -34.86
C GLN A 225 -9.73 32.92 -34.60
N GLY A 226 -10.21 33.56 -33.53
CA GLY A 226 -11.60 33.51 -33.07
C GLY A 226 -12.48 34.70 -33.46
N ASP A 227 -12.12 35.49 -34.48
CA ASP A 227 -12.97 36.57 -34.99
C ASP A 227 -12.77 36.81 -36.49
N ALA A 228 -13.40 35.95 -37.30
CA ALA A 228 -13.73 36.26 -38.70
C ALA A 228 -14.92 35.39 -39.10
N GLY A 229 -16.09 36.02 -39.17
CA GLY A 229 -17.31 35.40 -39.66
C GLY A 229 -17.28 35.17 -41.17
N GLU A 230 -18.12 34.21 -41.54
CA GLU A 230 -18.81 34.03 -42.83
C GLU A 230 -18.19 33.26 -44.01
N LYS A 231 -19.02 32.30 -44.44
CA LYS A 231 -19.30 31.76 -45.79
C LYS A 231 -18.55 30.51 -46.26
N GLN A 232 -19.33 29.42 -46.32
CA GLN A 232 -19.11 28.28 -47.22
C GLN A 232 -19.07 28.76 -48.69
N PRO A 233 -18.49 27.96 -49.59
CA PRO A 233 -19.37 27.05 -50.33
C PRO A 233 -18.87 25.61 -50.40
N VAL A 234 -19.86 24.76 -50.67
CA VAL A 234 -19.79 23.32 -50.92
C VAL A 234 -19.08 23.03 -52.24
N SER A 235 -18.17 22.06 -52.25
CA SER A 235 -17.96 21.20 -53.41
C SER A 235 -17.50 19.81 -52.97
N SER A 236 -18.30 18.84 -53.35
CA SER A 236 -18.08 17.39 -53.30
C SER A 236 -16.94 16.96 -54.21
N GLU A 237 -16.03 16.13 -53.71
CA GLU A 237 -15.36 15.12 -54.52
C GLU A 237 -14.82 13.98 -53.64
N VAL A 238 -15.23 12.77 -53.99
CA VAL A 238 -14.81 11.49 -53.42
C VAL A 238 -13.49 11.10 -54.05
N GLN A 239 -12.42 10.96 -53.28
CA GLN A 239 -11.28 10.13 -53.67
C GLN A 239 -10.76 9.29 -52.49
N THR A 240 -10.89 7.99 -52.70
CA THR A 240 -10.26 6.86 -52.02
C THR A 240 -8.75 7.07 -51.88
N SER A 241 -8.19 6.77 -50.71
CA SER A 241 -6.73 6.55 -50.61
C SER A 241 -6.43 5.39 -49.67
N SER A 242 -5.78 4.40 -50.29
CA SER A 242 -5.18 3.20 -49.76
C SER A 242 -3.92 3.48 -48.95
N ASP A 243 -3.56 2.49 -48.12
CA ASP A 243 -2.31 2.33 -47.39
C ASP A 243 -1.08 2.91 -48.09
N LYS A 244 -0.40 3.86 -47.42
CA LYS A 244 1.02 4.15 -47.68
C LYS A 244 1.78 4.34 -46.38
N GLN A 245 2.77 3.46 -46.20
CA GLN A 245 3.86 3.54 -45.24
C GLN A 245 4.48 4.94 -45.21
N SER A 246 4.68 5.49 -44.01
CA SER A 246 5.29 6.81 -43.82
C SER A 246 6.76 6.80 -44.24
N ALA A 247 7.11 7.63 -45.22
CA ALA A 247 8.48 7.89 -45.67
C ALA A 247 9.34 8.53 -44.54
N PRO A 248 10.69 8.41 -44.61
CA PRO A 248 11.57 8.99 -43.61
C PRO A 248 11.54 10.53 -43.71
N VAL A 249 11.35 11.18 -42.57
CA VAL A 249 11.32 12.63 -42.45
C VAL A 249 12.69 13.20 -42.86
N LYS A 250 12.74 13.95 -43.96
CA LYS A 250 13.90 14.77 -44.34
C LYS A 250 13.97 15.97 -43.38
N THR A 251 14.91 15.95 -42.43
CA THR A 251 15.24 17.12 -41.62
C THR A 251 16.24 17.99 -42.36
N VAL A 252 15.81 19.17 -42.83
CA VAL A 252 16.69 20.19 -43.43
C VAL A 252 16.68 21.41 -42.52
N GLY A 253 17.74 21.57 -41.72
CA GLY A 253 17.96 22.71 -40.84
C GLY A 253 19.20 22.48 -39.96
N PRO A 254 19.92 23.54 -39.55
CA PRO A 254 21.05 23.40 -38.63
C PRO A 254 20.56 22.89 -37.27
N LEU A 255 21.16 21.80 -36.76
CA LEU A 255 20.98 21.40 -35.36
C LEU A 255 21.53 22.54 -34.50
N THR A 256 20.69 23.08 -33.63
CA THR A 256 21.12 24.07 -32.63
C THR A 256 21.34 23.37 -31.29
N ASP A 257 22.26 23.86 -30.45
CA ASP A 257 22.47 23.33 -29.09
C ASP A 257 21.21 23.44 -28.20
N ALA A 258 20.18 24.19 -28.65
CA ALA A 258 18.87 24.32 -28.01
C ALA A 258 17.89 23.15 -28.32
N ASP A 259 18.24 22.31 -29.30
CA ASP A 259 17.56 21.05 -29.61
C ASP A 259 17.99 19.99 -28.59
N VAL A 260 17.57 20.17 -27.34
CA VAL A 260 17.62 19.12 -26.31
C VAL A 260 17.08 17.86 -26.97
N ILE A 261 17.95 16.86 -27.21
CA ILE A 261 17.59 15.60 -27.85
C ILE A 261 16.50 14.97 -26.99
N LYS A 262 15.24 15.16 -27.38
CA LYS A 262 14.12 14.52 -26.72
C LYS A 262 14.29 13.04 -26.99
N LEU A 263 14.36 12.25 -25.93
CA LEU A 263 14.33 10.80 -26.07
C LEU A 263 13.11 10.44 -26.90
N ARG A 264 13.35 9.83 -28.06
CA ARG A 264 12.32 9.18 -28.84
C ARG A 264 11.66 8.12 -27.94
N PRO A 265 10.39 7.76 -28.17
CA PRO A 265 9.76 6.69 -27.41
C PRO A 265 10.59 5.39 -27.38
N CYS A 266 11.37 5.10 -28.43
CA CYS A 266 12.27 3.95 -28.49
C CYS A 266 13.56 4.09 -27.66
N GLU A 267 13.93 5.31 -27.28
CA GLU A 267 15.13 5.62 -26.47
C GLU A 267 14.80 5.71 -24.98
N LYS A 268 13.51 5.75 -24.60
CA LYS A 268 13.10 5.60 -23.21
C LYS A 268 13.38 4.18 -22.72
N LYS A 269 13.62 4.05 -21.41
CA LYS A 269 13.74 2.74 -20.77
C LYS A 269 12.54 1.87 -21.15
N GLN A 270 12.79 0.69 -21.70
CA GLN A 270 11.71 -0.24 -22.01
C GLN A 270 11.44 -1.14 -20.81
N VAL A 271 10.15 -1.34 -20.53
CA VAL A 271 9.67 -2.26 -19.48
C VAL A 271 8.78 -3.29 -20.17
N ASP A 272 9.12 -4.56 -19.96
CA ASP A 272 8.30 -5.68 -20.42
C ASP A 272 7.10 -5.87 -19.47
N PHE A 273 5.92 -5.49 -19.96
CA PHE A 273 4.66 -5.62 -19.24
C PHE A 273 3.91 -6.93 -19.58
N GLN A 274 4.43 -7.76 -20.48
CA GLN A 274 3.69 -8.92 -20.96
C GLN A 274 3.69 -10.07 -19.93
N ASP A 275 2.51 -10.65 -19.72
CA ASP A 275 2.24 -11.78 -18.83
C ASP A 275 2.71 -11.59 -17.38
N LYS A 276 2.80 -10.33 -16.91
CA LYS A 276 3.23 -10.01 -15.55
C LYS A 276 2.06 -9.94 -14.56
N LEU A 277 2.33 -10.32 -13.31
CA LEU A 277 1.45 -10.10 -12.18
C LEU A 277 1.85 -8.81 -11.45
N TYR A 278 0.94 -7.84 -11.46
CA TYR A 278 1.18 -6.51 -10.90
C TYR A 278 0.46 -6.35 -9.56
N LEU A 279 1.22 -6.17 -8.48
CA LEU A 279 0.67 -5.72 -7.20
C LEU A 279 0.16 -4.27 -7.30
N ALA A 280 -1.14 -4.09 -7.10
CA ALA A 280 -1.77 -2.78 -7.17
C ALA A 280 -1.16 -1.78 -6.16
N PRO A 281 -1.17 -0.47 -6.48
CA PRO A 281 -0.91 0.57 -5.49
C PRO A 281 -2.06 0.62 -4.48
N LEU A 282 -1.77 0.25 -3.23
CA LEU A 282 -2.76 0.07 -2.16
C LEU A 282 -2.53 1.10 -1.06
N THR A 283 -3.31 2.19 -1.02
CA THR A 283 -3.15 3.20 0.03
C THR A 283 -3.28 2.58 1.43
N THR A 284 -2.35 2.89 2.33
CA THR A 284 -2.16 2.40 3.71
C THR A 284 -1.48 1.04 3.81
N CYS A 285 -1.84 0.06 2.97
CA CYS A 285 -1.33 -1.31 3.12
C CYS A 285 -0.22 -1.66 2.12
N GLY A 286 -0.11 -0.97 0.99
CA GLY A 286 0.90 -1.17 -0.07
C GLY A 286 2.28 -0.57 0.24
N ASN A 287 2.62 -0.52 1.52
CA ASN A 287 3.90 -0.03 2.01
C ASN A 287 5.05 -0.98 1.63
N LEU A 288 6.29 -0.49 1.72
CA LEU A 288 7.49 -1.23 1.29
C LEU A 288 7.58 -2.64 1.92
N PRO A 289 7.39 -2.85 3.25
CA PRO A 289 7.35 -4.17 3.84
C PRO A 289 6.35 -5.13 3.19
N PHE A 290 5.11 -4.68 2.97
CA PHE A 290 4.09 -5.51 2.33
C PHE A 290 4.46 -5.88 0.88
N ARG A 291 5.01 -4.94 0.11
CA ARG A 291 5.44 -5.22 -1.26
C ARG A 291 6.57 -6.25 -1.29
N ARG A 292 7.49 -6.23 -0.33
CA ARG A 292 8.55 -7.25 -0.18
C ARG A 292 7.96 -8.64 0.11
N VAL A 293 6.95 -8.73 0.97
CA VAL A 293 6.21 -9.99 1.19
C VAL A 293 5.63 -10.49 -0.13
N CYS A 294 4.93 -9.65 -0.89
CA CYS A 294 4.38 -10.04 -2.19
C CYS A 294 5.46 -10.41 -3.23
N LYS A 295 6.63 -9.75 -3.24
CA LYS A 295 7.75 -10.13 -4.10
C LYS A 295 8.25 -11.55 -3.79
N ARG A 296 8.32 -11.96 -2.51
CA ARG A 296 8.68 -13.34 -2.13
C ARG A 296 7.69 -14.37 -2.66
N PHE A 297 6.41 -14.02 -2.77
CA PHE A 297 5.38 -14.86 -3.37
C PHE A 297 5.28 -14.72 -4.90
N GLY A 298 6.21 -14.01 -5.54
CA GLY A 298 6.29 -13.94 -6.99
C GLY A 298 5.45 -12.84 -7.64
N ALA A 299 5.14 -11.74 -6.95
CA ALA A 299 4.73 -10.52 -7.65
C ALA A 299 5.84 -10.07 -8.62
N ASP A 300 5.50 -9.77 -9.87
CA ASP A 300 6.49 -9.36 -10.87
C ASP A 300 6.72 -7.85 -10.82
N ILE A 301 5.62 -7.10 -10.80
CA ILE A 301 5.62 -5.63 -10.76
C ILE A 301 5.08 -5.17 -9.40
N THR A 302 5.76 -4.22 -8.78
CA THR A 302 5.29 -3.51 -7.58
C THR A 302 5.16 -2.02 -7.87
N CYS A 303 4.31 -1.34 -7.12
CA CYS A 303 4.17 0.11 -7.19
C CYS A 303 3.98 0.70 -5.80
N GLY A 304 4.61 1.85 -5.56
CA GLY A 304 4.38 2.64 -4.35
C GLY A 304 2.91 3.00 -4.17
N GLU A 305 2.53 3.36 -2.95
CA GLU A 305 1.20 3.91 -2.70
C GLU A 305 1.00 5.21 -3.48
N MET A 306 -0.26 5.59 -3.72
CA MET A 306 -0.62 6.84 -4.39
C MET A 306 -0.01 8.06 -3.68
N ALA A 307 0.90 8.76 -4.35
CA ALA A 307 1.56 9.97 -3.85
C ALA A 307 0.94 11.25 -4.43
N MET A 308 0.59 12.21 -3.59
CA MET A 308 0.05 13.51 -3.98
C MET A 308 1.15 14.42 -4.51
N CYS A 309 1.05 14.82 -5.78
CA CYS A 309 2.08 15.66 -6.44
C CYS A 309 2.36 16.96 -5.68
N THR A 310 1.33 17.61 -5.14
CA THR A 310 1.47 18.85 -4.37
C THR A 310 2.32 18.65 -3.13
N ASN A 311 2.18 17.52 -2.43
CA ASN A 311 2.90 17.23 -1.20
C ASN A 311 4.37 16.87 -1.49
N LEU A 312 4.63 16.19 -2.60
CA LEU A 312 5.99 15.90 -3.07
C LEU A 312 6.75 17.20 -3.37
N LEU A 313 6.13 18.11 -4.13
CA LEU A 313 6.69 19.43 -4.45
C LEU A 313 6.89 20.32 -3.21
N GLN A 314 6.13 20.09 -2.13
CA GLN A 314 6.29 20.77 -0.84
C GLN A 314 7.37 20.13 0.07
N GLY A 315 7.99 19.02 -0.35
CA GLY A 315 9.01 18.33 0.45
C GLY A 315 8.45 17.65 1.70
N HIS A 316 7.20 17.20 1.67
CA HIS A 316 6.58 16.46 2.77
C HIS A 316 7.19 15.06 2.90
N GLN A 317 7.87 14.81 4.01
CA GLN A 317 8.62 13.56 4.21
C GLN A 317 7.75 12.31 4.22
N SER A 318 6.52 12.40 4.73
CA SER A 318 5.57 11.28 4.71
C SER A 318 5.19 10.86 3.31
N GLU A 319 5.10 11.82 2.38
CA GLU A 319 4.76 11.56 0.98
C GLU A 319 5.95 10.96 0.24
N TRP A 320 7.14 11.52 0.45
CA TRP A 320 8.39 11.02 -0.12
C TRP A 320 8.72 9.58 0.33
N ALA A 321 8.28 9.18 1.53
CA ALA A 321 8.44 7.81 2.00
C ALA A 321 7.71 6.77 1.11
N LEU A 322 6.67 7.19 0.36
CA LEU A 322 5.91 6.32 -0.54
C LEU A 322 6.70 5.94 -1.81
N LEU A 323 7.73 6.72 -2.15
CA LEU A 323 8.55 6.56 -3.35
C LEU A 323 9.72 5.60 -3.14
N ARG A 324 9.92 5.11 -1.92
CA ARG A 324 11.01 4.20 -1.56
C ARG A 324 10.86 2.86 -2.28
N ARG A 325 11.98 2.39 -2.82
CA ARG A 325 12.15 1.10 -3.50
C ARG A 325 13.12 0.24 -2.72
N HIS A 326 12.85 -1.05 -2.58
CA HIS A 326 13.81 -2.04 -2.09
C HIS A 326 14.49 -2.72 -3.28
N GLU A 327 15.75 -3.12 -3.13
CA GLU A 327 16.53 -3.79 -4.18
C GLU A 327 15.89 -5.10 -4.70
N SER A 328 15.03 -5.74 -3.91
CA SER A 328 14.29 -6.94 -4.32
C SER A 328 13.10 -6.64 -5.25
N GLU A 329 12.80 -5.38 -5.54
CA GLU A 329 11.73 -4.98 -6.45
C GLU A 329 12.31 -4.81 -7.86
N ASP A 330 12.22 -5.83 -8.71
CA ASP A 330 12.81 -5.84 -10.07
C ASP A 330 12.19 -4.78 -10.99
N VAL A 331 10.85 -4.67 -10.95
CA VAL A 331 10.08 -3.66 -11.69
C VAL A 331 9.22 -2.87 -10.70
N PHE A 332 9.60 -1.63 -10.46
CA PHE A 332 9.00 -0.73 -9.49
C PHE A 332 8.45 0.55 -10.14
N GLY A 333 7.17 0.83 -9.86
CA GLY A 333 6.49 2.05 -10.27
C GLY A 333 6.28 3.06 -9.13
N ILE A 334 6.20 4.34 -9.48
CA ILE A 334 5.70 5.40 -8.60
C ILE A 334 4.36 5.89 -9.14
N GLN A 335 3.28 5.68 -8.38
CA GLN A 335 1.96 6.21 -8.72
C GLN A 335 1.77 7.61 -8.12
N VAL A 336 1.42 8.57 -8.98
CA VAL A 336 1.16 9.96 -8.60
C VAL A 336 -0.28 10.38 -8.83
N GLU A 337 -0.75 11.32 -8.02
CA GLU A 337 -2.10 11.87 -8.06
C GLU A 337 -2.07 13.40 -8.11
N GLY A 338 -2.92 13.98 -8.96
CA GLY A 338 -3.04 15.41 -9.18
C GLY A 338 -4.00 15.75 -10.33
N SER A 339 -4.32 17.03 -10.47
CA SER A 339 -5.38 17.49 -11.39
C SER A 339 -4.98 18.62 -12.34
N PHE A 340 -3.72 19.09 -12.26
CA PHE A 340 -3.24 20.22 -13.05
C PHE A 340 -1.96 19.88 -13.84
N PRO A 341 -1.88 20.24 -15.13
CA PRO A 341 -0.71 19.97 -15.98
C PRO A 341 0.61 20.52 -15.41
N ASP A 342 0.61 21.72 -14.84
CA ASP A 342 1.81 22.35 -14.28
C ASP A 342 2.39 21.54 -13.10
N THR A 343 1.51 21.14 -12.18
CA THR A 343 1.85 20.42 -10.96
C THR A 343 2.32 19.01 -11.29
N MET A 344 1.59 18.30 -12.17
CA MET A 344 1.94 16.94 -12.58
C MET A 344 3.26 16.90 -13.37
N THR A 345 3.48 17.86 -14.28
CA THR A 345 4.71 17.91 -15.09
C THR A 345 5.94 18.21 -14.23
N ARG A 346 5.87 19.21 -13.35
CA ARG A 346 6.97 19.49 -12.40
C ARG A 346 7.23 18.33 -11.44
N CYS A 347 6.18 17.65 -10.97
CA CYS A 347 6.32 16.46 -10.14
C CYS A 347 7.01 15.32 -10.89
N ALA A 348 6.67 15.11 -12.17
CA ALA A 348 7.32 14.11 -13.00
C ALA A 348 8.81 14.41 -13.21
N GLU A 349 9.18 15.67 -13.47
CA GLU A 349 10.60 16.09 -13.54
C GLU A 349 11.32 15.91 -12.20
N LEU A 350 10.64 16.22 -11.08
CA LEU A 350 11.18 15.99 -9.73
C LEU A 350 11.53 14.52 -9.49
N ILE A 351 10.61 13.63 -9.86
CA ILE A 351 10.77 12.16 -9.76
C ILE A 351 11.91 11.71 -10.67
N ASN A 352 11.91 12.13 -11.94
CA ASN A 352 12.94 11.77 -12.91
C ASN A 352 14.36 12.09 -12.42
N ASN A 353 14.54 13.26 -11.80
CA ASN A 353 15.84 13.76 -11.42
C ASN A 353 16.35 13.23 -10.07
N ASN A 354 15.46 12.70 -9.21
CA ASN A 354 15.80 12.41 -7.81
C ASN A 354 15.43 11.00 -7.34
N THR A 355 14.92 10.15 -8.23
CA THR A 355 14.50 8.78 -7.88
C THR A 355 14.89 7.77 -8.94
N GLU A 356 15.17 6.55 -8.50
CA GLU A 356 15.28 5.37 -9.33
C GLU A 356 13.92 4.68 -9.41
N VAL A 357 13.34 4.66 -10.60
CA VAL A 357 12.02 4.12 -10.89
C VAL A 357 12.02 3.50 -12.29
N ASP A 358 11.20 2.47 -12.52
CA ASP A 358 11.10 1.82 -13.84
C ASP A 358 9.97 2.38 -14.69
N PHE A 359 8.92 2.91 -14.07
CA PHE A 359 7.82 3.64 -14.72
C PHE A 359 7.10 4.58 -13.75
N VAL A 360 6.47 5.63 -14.26
CA VAL A 360 5.59 6.51 -13.46
C VAL A 360 4.15 6.24 -13.85
N ASP A 361 3.26 6.11 -12.87
CA ASP A 361 1.83 5.84 -13.08
C ASP A 361 0.95 7.02 -12.68
N ILE A 362 -0.01 7.39 -13.51
CA ILE A 362 -1.02 8.39 -13.16
C ILE A 362 -2.23 7.69 -12.55
N ASN A 363 -2.57 8.06 -11.31
CA ASN A 363 -3.84 7.67 -10.73
C ASN A 363 -4.97 8.50 -11.36
N SER A 364 -5.81 7.84 -12.14
CA SER A 364 -7.09 8.38 -12.61
C SER A 364 -8.25 7.44 -12.26
N GLY A 365 -8.08 6.63 -11.21
CA GLY A 365 -9.05 5.63 -10.76
C GLY A 365 -9.52 5.79 -9.32
N CYS A 366 -8.86 6.63 -8.51
CA CYS A 366 -9.20 6.82 -7.11
C CYS A 366 -10.63 7.39 -6.96
N PRO A 367 -11.53 6.71 -6.24
CA PRO A 367 -12.91 7.17 -6.09
C PRO A 367 -13.12 8.09 -4.88
N ILE A 368 -12.06 8.40 -4.11
CA ILE A 368 -12.17 9.18 -2.87
C ILE A 368 -12.70 10.58 -3.16
N ASP A 369 -13.72 11.02 -2.43
CA ASP A 369 -14.43 12.27 -2.71
C ASP A 369 -13.52 13.49 -2.57
N LEU A 370 -12.59 13.47 -1.60
CA LEU A 370 -11.59 14.54 -1.43
C LEU A 370 -10.70 14.72 -2.68
N VAL A 371 -10.37 13.62 -3.35
CA VAL A 371 -9.54 13.61 -4.56
C VAL A 371 -10.41 14.01 -5.78
N TYR A 372 -11.57 13.38 -5.91
CA TYR A 372 -12.54 13.66 -6.98
C TYR A 372 -12.97 15.13 -7.02
N ASN A 373 -13.29 15.72 -5.86
CA ASN A 373 -13.76 17.12 -5.77
C ASN A 373 -12.66 18.12 -6.16
N LYS A 374 -11.38 17.77 -5.99
CA LYS A 374 -10.24 18.54 -6.51
C LYS A 374 -9.98 18.31 -8.00
N GLY A 375 -10.78 17.45 -8.64
CA GLY A 375 -10.66 17.06 -10.04
C GLY A 375 -9.58 16.04 -10.34
N GLY A 376 -9.07 15.35 -9.31
CA GLY A 376 -8.13 14.24 -9.44
C GLY A 376 -8.83 12.88 -9.50
N GLY A 377 -8.06 11.80 -9.54
CA GLY A 377 -8.54 10.43 -9.59
C GLY A 377 -9.49 10.21 -10.77
N CYS A 378 -10.62 9.54 -10.51
CA CYS A 378 -11.65 9.35 -11.53
C CYS A 378 -12.27 10.66 -12.07
N GLY A 379 -12.14 11.78 -11.35
CA GLY A 379 -12.58 13.10 -11.83
C GLY A 379 -11.71 13.66 -12.95
N LEU A 380 -10.49 13.14 -13.12
CA LEU A 380 -9.62 13.52 -14.23
C LEU A 380 -10.10 12.93 -15.56
N MET A 381 -10.73 11.75 -15.53
CA MET A 381 -11.25 11.08 -16.73
C MET A 381 -12.31 11.89 -17.47
N THR A 382 -13.10 12.71 -16.76
CA THR A 382 -14.12 13.57 -17.38
C THR A 382 -13.56 14.88 -17.91
N ARG A 383 -12.28 15.15 -17.69
CA ARG A 383 -11.58 16.38 -18.08
C ARG A 383 -10.55 16.10 -19.16
N THR A 384 -10.97 15.47 -20.27
CA THR A 384 -10.12 14.94 -21.35
C THR A 384 -9.00 15.88 -21.78
N ARG A 385 -9.30 17.15 -22.08
CA ARG A 385 -8.28 18.15 -22.49
C ARG A 385 -7.21 18.41 -21.42
N LYS A 386 -7.59 18.42 -20.13
CA LYS A 386 -6.61 18.56 -19.04
C LYS A 386 -5.80 17.29 -18.88
N PHE A 387 -6.43 16.13 -19.04
CA PHE A 387 -5.77 14.85 -18.93
C PHE A 387 -4.72 14.66 -20.02
N GLU A 388 -5.08 14.94 -21.28
CA GLU A 388 -4.14 14.96 -22.41
C GLU A 388 -2.91 15.83 -22.11
N ARG A 389 -3.13 17.06 -21.64
CA ARG A 389 -2.04 18.00 -21.32
C ARG A 389 -1.13 17.49 -20.19
N ILE A 390 -1.70 16.80 -19.20
CA ILE A 390 -0.94 16.13 -18.13
C ILE A 390 -0.08 15.01 -18.71
N VAL A 391 -0.68 14.09 -19.47
CA VAL A 391 0.03 12.94 -20.05
C VAL A 391 1.17 13.42 -20.96
N LYS A 392 0.89 14.33 -21.90
CA LYS A 392 1.91 14.89 -22.79
C LYS A 392 3.03 15.63 -22.04
N GLY A 393 2.68 16.37 -20.98
CA GLY A 393 3.67 17.11 -20.18
C GLY A 393 4.57 16.20 -19.37
N MET A 394 4.01 15.21 -18.68
CA MET A 394 4.80 14.21 -17.96
C MET A 394 5.67 13.39 -18.92
N ASN A 395 5.13 12.98 -20.07
CA ASN A 395 5.90 12.28 -21.09
C ASN A 395 7.07 13.10 -21.64
N TYR A 396 6.96 14.43 -21.68
CA TYR A 396 8.03 15.31 -22.14
C TYR A 396 9.24 15.32 -21.21
N VAL A 397 9.02 15.17 -19.90
CA VAL A 397 10.09 15.31 -18.89
C VAL A 397 10.63 13.97 -18.36
N LEU A 398 9.88 12.87 -18.55
CA LEU A 398 10.25 11.54 -18.05
C LEU A 398 11.08 10.74 -19.06
N ASP A 399 12.17 10.16 -18.56
CA ASP A 399 13.03 9.22 -19.31
C ASP A 399 12.52 7.76 -19.22
N VAL A 400 11.54 7.52 -18.37
CA VAL A 400 10.86 6.22 -18.17
C VAL A 400 9.44 6.21 -18.77
N PRO A 401 8.83 5.04 -18.99
CA PRO A 401 7.45 4.91 -19.45
C PRO A 401 6.45 5.57 -18.50
N LEU A 402 5.40 6.16 -19.08
CA LEU A 402 4.27 6.72 -18.34
C LEU A 402 3.06 5.81 -18.50
N THR A 403 2.55 5.29 -17.39
CA THR A 403 1.38 4.42 -17.35
C THR A 403 0.19 5.13 -16.73
N VAL A 404 -1.01 4.60 -16.93
CA VAL A 404 -2.24 5.20 -16.40
C VAL A 404 -3.14 4.14 -15.81
N LYS A 405 -3.60 4.35 -14.58
CA LYS A 405 -4.65 3.53 -13.96
C LYS A 405 -5.99 4.24 -13.96
N ILE A 406 -7.00 3.65 -14.61
CA ILE A 406 -8.37 4.15 -14.71
C ILE A 406 -9.42 3.19 -14.14
N ARG A 407 -10.66 3.68 -14.07
CA ARG A 407 -11.90 2.91 -13.85
C ARG A 407 -12.72 2.85 -15.13
N THR A 408 -13.85 2.16 -15.15
CA THR A 408 -14.74 2.15 -16.33
C THR A 408 -15.34 3.53 -16.61
N GLY A 409 -15.55 4.33 -15.57
CA GLY A 409 -16.07 5.69 -15.61
C GLY A 409 -16.42 6.22 -14.22
N VAL A 410 -17.14 7.34 -14.17
CA VAL A 410 -17.62 7.92 -12.91
C VAL A 410 -18.93 7.28 -12.47
N GLN A 411 -19.92 7.26 -13.37
CA GLN A 411 -21.27 6.81 -13.06
C GLN A 411 -21.49 5.33 -13.40
N GLU A 412 -22.35 4.65 -12.66
CA GLU A 412 -22.82 3.31 -13.06
C GLU A 412 -23.56 3.38 -14.41
N LYS A 413 -23.37 2.37 -15.28
CA LYS A 413 -23.93 2.26 -16.64
C LYS A 413 -23.48 3.35 -17.65
N SER A 414 -22.67 4.31 -17.24
CA SER A 414 -22.10 5.34 -18.13
C SER A 414 -20.58 5.18 -18.20
N ASN A 415 -20.14 4.09 -18.83
CA ASN A 415 -18.73 3.81 -19.01
C ASN A 415 -18.13 4.77 -20.06
N ILE A 416 -16.93 5.30 -19.80
CA ILE A 416 -16.22 6.24 -20.69
C ILE A 416 -14.82 5.75 -21.08
N ALA A 417 -14.30 4.70 -20.43
CA ALA A 417 -12.95 4.21 -20.68
C ALA A 417 -12.70 3.83 -22.16
N HIS A 418 -13.68 3.20 -22.82
CA HIS A 418 -13.60 2.81 -24.24
C HIS A 418 -13.40 4.00 -25.19
N LYS A 419 -13.85 5.20 -24.80
CA LYS A 419 -13.64 6.44 -25.58
C LYS A 419 -12.27 7.06 -25.33
N LEU A 420 -11.73 6.90 -24.12
CA LEU A 420 -10.45 7.50 -23.72
C LEU A 420 -9.25 6.65 -24.10
N ILE A 421 -9.37 5.32 -24.10
CA ILE A 421 -8.26 4.39 -24.37
C ILE A 421 -7.60 4.66 -25.74
N PRO A 422 -8.34 4.82 -26.85
CA PRO A 422 -7.74 5.17 -28.15
C PRO A 422 -7.01 6.52 -28.12
N GLU A 423 -7.52 7.50 -27.38
CA GLU A 423 -6.88 8.81 -27.23
C GLU A 423 -5.58 8.73 -26.41
N MET A 424 -5.56 7.94 -25.33
CA MET A 424 -4.36 7.72 -24.51
C MET A 424 -3.20 7.17 -25.32
N LYS A 425 -3.48 6.37 -26.35
CA LYS A 425 -2.48 5.92 -27.33
C LYS A 425 -1.82 7.09 -28.05
N ASN A 426 -2.62 8.03 -28.55
CA ASN A 426 -2.14 9.23 -29.22
C ASN A 426 -1.42 10.20 -28.28
N TRP A 427 -1.69 10.13 -26.97
CA TRP A 427 -1.01 10.96 -25.95
C TRP A 427 0.35 10.38 -25.53
N GLY A 428 0.65 9.13 -25.92
CA GLY A 428 1.91 8.45 -25.63
C GLY A 428 1.92 7.67 -24.31
N VAL A 429 0.77 7.19 -23.82
CA VAL A 429 0.73 6.28 -22.67
C VAL A 429 1.36 4.94 -23.05
N SER A 430 2.18 4.37 -22.17
CA SER A 430 2.91 3.12 -22.44
C SER A 430 2.20 1.86 -21.93
N MET A 431 1.33 1.97 -20.93
CA MET A 431 0.49 0.88 -20.41
C MET A 431 -0.74 1.46 -19.73
N ILE A 432 -1.90 0.83 -19.91
CA ILE A 432 -3.15 1.22 -19.24
C ILE A 432 -3.57 0.12 -18.27
N THR A 433 -3.96 0.46 -17.05
CA THR A 433 -4.66 -0.47 -16.15
C THR A 433 -6.12 -0.06 -16.01
N LEU A 434 -7.04 -0.98 -16.27
CA LEU A 434 -8.48 -0.74 -16.14
C LEU A 434 -9.06 -1.53 -14.95
N HIS A 435 -9.58 -0.82 -13.96
CA HIS A 435 -10.45 -1.42 -12.94
C HIS A 435 -11.86 -1.57 -13.52
N GLY A 436 -12.41 -2.79 -13.55
CA GLY A 436 -13.72 -3.12 -14.11
C GLY A 436 -14.93 -2.58 -13.31
N ARG A 437 -14.78 -1.49 -12.57
CA ARG A 437 -15.89 -0.82 -11.88
C ARG A 437 -15.88 0.68 -12.16
N SER A 438 -17.06 1.29 -12.10
CA SER A 438 -17.18 2.75 -12.05
C SER A 438 -16.79 3.28 -10.66
N ARG A 439 -16.65 4.60 -10.53
CA ARG A 439 -16.43 5.24 -9.22
C ARG A 439 -17.59 4.95 -8.26
N GLU A 440 -18.83 5.15 -8.72
CA GLU A 440 -20.05 4.99 -7.91
C GLU A 440 -20.24 3.57 -7.39
N GLN A 441 -19.90 2.57 -8.21
CA GLN A 441 -19.98 1.17 -7.80
C GLN A 441 -19.04 0.82 -6.65
N ARG A 442 -18.03 1.64 -6.34
CA ARG A 442 -17.06 1.42 -5.25
C ARG A 442 -16.58 -0.04 -5.24
N TYR A 443 -17.11 -0.83 -4.30
CA TYR A 443 -16.92 -2.27 -4.15
C TYR A 443 -18.24 -3.04 -3.95
N THR A 444 -19.39 -2.43 -4.24
CA THR A 444 -20.73 -3.01 -4.01
C THR A 444 -21.19 -3.94 -5.13
N LYS A 445 -20.58 -3.82 -6.31
CA LYS A 445 -20.83 -4.67 -7.49
C LYS A 445 -19.60 -5.51 -7.84
N LEU A 446 -19.76 -6.49 -8.72
CA LEU A 446 -18.64 -7.24 -9.31
C LEU A 446 -17.93 -6.38 -10.36
N ALA A 447 -16.66 -6.69 -10.63
CA ALA A 447 -15.93 -6.12 -11.74
C ALA A 447 -16.45 -6.69 -13.07
N ASP A 448 -16.67 -5.79 -14.03
CA ASP A 448 -17.14 -6.09 -15.39
C ASP A 448 -15.93 -6.46 -16.28
N TRP A 449 -15.66 -7.77 -16.36
CA TRP A 449 -14.57 -8.31 -17.18
C TRP A 449 -14.89 -8.34 -18.66
N ASP A 450 -16.16 -8.41 -19.06
CA ASP A 450 -16.58 -8.33 -20.48
C ASP A 450 -16.27 -6.94 -21.06
N TYR A 451 -16.50 -5.89 -20.26
CA TYR A 451 -16.11 -4.54 -20.63
C TYR A 451 -14.57 -4.36 -20.64
N ILE A 452 -13.84 -5.05 -19.76
CA ILE A 452 -12.36 -5.11 -19.83
C ILE A 452 -11.91 -5.76 -21.14
N THR A 453 -12.50 -6.89 -21.56
CA THR A 453 -12.22 -7.55 -22.84
C THR A 453 -12.39 -6.58 -24.01
N THR A 454 -13.49 -5.82 -24.03
CA THR A 454 -13.75 -4.80 -25.06
C THR A 454 -12.67 -3.72 -25.06
N CYS A 455 -12.29 -3.24 -23.88
CA CYS A 455 -11.26 -2.22 -23.72
C CYS A 455 -9.86 -2.72 -24.08
N ALA A 456 -9.52 -3.98 -23.79
CA ALA A 456 -8.25 -4.60 -24.13
C ALA A 456 -8.03 -4.62 -25.65
N LYS A 457 -9.06 -4.98 -26.41
CA LYS A 457 -9.04 -4.92 -27.88
C LYS A 457 -8.79 -3.51 -28.41
N LEU A 458 -9.44 -2.50 -27.82
CA LEU A 458 -9.28 -1.09 -28.20
C LEU A 458 -7.90 -0.51 -27.83
N ALA A 459 -7.25 -1.03 -26.79
CA ALA A 459 -5.94 -0.57 -26.35
C ALA A 459 -4.81 -1.00 -27.29
N SER A 460 -5.00 -2.09 -28.02
CA SER A 460 -3.96 -2.68 -28.88
C SER A 460 -3.31 -1.66 -29.84
N PRO A 461 -1.96 -1.65 -29.95
CA PRO A 461 -0.99 -2.58 -29.36
C PRO A 461 -0.49 -2.18 -27.96
N ILE A 462 -1.04 -1.15 -27.32
CA ILE A 462 -0.62 -0.77 -25.97
C ILE A 462 -1.09 -1.84 -24.97
N PRO A 463 -0.21 -2.33 -24.08
CA PRO A 463 -0.60 -3.29 -23.06
C PRO A 463 -1.70 -2.75 -22.15
N LEU A 464 -2.76 -3.55 -21.97
CA LEU A 464 -3.83 -3.27 -21.02
C LEU A 464 -3.85 -4.31 -19.90
N PHE A 465 -3.75 -3.85 -18.66
CA PHE A 465 -3.87 -4.67 -17.47
C PHE A 465 -5.31 -4.68 -16.96
N GLY A 466 -5.85 -5.88 -16.77
CA GLY A 466 -7.15 -6.08 -16.12
C GLY A 466 -7.02 -5.98 -14.60
N ASN A 467 -7.98 -5.33 -13.95
CA ASN A 467 -8.03 -5.22 -12.50
C ASN A 467 -9.46 -5.40 -11.97
N GLY A 468 -9.60 -6.20 -10.91
CA GLY A 468 -10.85 -6.34 -10.17
C GLY A 468 -11.14 -7.78 -9.78
N ASP A 469 -11.43 -8.00 -8.49
CA ASP A 469 -12.06 -9.24 -7.99
C ASP A 469 -11.30 -10.55 -8.18
N ILE A 470 -10.00 -10.49 -8.47
CA ILE A 470 -9.10 -11.65 -8.44
C ILE A 470 -8.83 -12.05 -6.98
N LEU A 471 -9.34 -13.22 -6.57
CA LEU A 471 -9.05 -13.85 -5.27
C LEU A 471 -8.52 -15.29 -5.44
N SER A 472 -8.45 -15.84 -6.64
CA SER A 472 -7.97 -17.21 -6.89
C SER A 472 -7.16 -17.30 -8.17
N TYR A 473 -6.42 -18.39 -8.35
CA TYR A 473 -5.75 -18.63 -9.62
C TYR A 473 -6.77 -18.85 -10.74
N GLU A 474 -7.92 -19.47 -10.49
CA GLU A 474 -9.00 -19.60 -11.48
C GLU A 474 -9.55 -18.26 -11.92
N ASP A 475 -9.75 -17.31 -10.99
CA ASP A 475 -10.15 -15.95 -11.36
C ASP A 475 -9.11 -15.31 -12.28
N ALA A 476 -7.81 -15.53 -11.99
CA ALA A 476 -6.74 -14.99 -12.80
C ALA A 476 -6.65 -15.67 -14.19
N MET A 477 -6.83 -16.98 -14.27
CA MET A 477 -6.83 -17.70 -15.56
C MET A 477 -7.99 -17.26 -16.44
N LYS A 478 -9.21 -17.15 -15.88
CA LYS A 478 -10.36 -16.56 -16.58
C LYS A 478 -10.11 -15.11 -17.01
N ALA A 479 -9.45 -14.32 -16.17
CA ALA A 479 -9.06 -12.97 -16.54
C ALA A 479 -8.04 -12.94 -17.69
N LYS A 480 -7.08 -13.88 -17.77
CA LYS A 480 -6.13 -13.97 -18.90
C LYS A 480 -6.82 -14.24 -20.23
N GLU A 481 -7.94 -14.98 -20.22
CA GLU A 481 -8.75 -15.26 -21.42
C GLU A 481 -9.37 -13.99 -22.04
N THR A 482 -9.42 -12.87 -21.31
CA THR A 482 -9.98 -11.60 -21.79
C THR A 482 -9.06 -10.83 -22.77
N GLY A 483 -7.85 -11.35 -23.03
CA GLY A 483 -6.88 -10.72 -23.92
C GLY A 483 -6.13 -9.53 -23.30
N VAL A 484 -6.17 -9.40 -21.97
CA VAL A 484 -5.33 -8.46 -21.22
C VAL A 484 -3.87 -8.89 -21.26
N SER A 485 -2.93 -7.95 -21.33
CA SER A 485 -1.48 -8.23 -21.32
C SER A 485 -0.96 -8.67 -19.95
N GLY A 486 -1.73 -8.44 -18.90
CA GLY A 486 -1.38 -8.82 -17.54
C GLY A 486 -2.50 -8.51 -16.57
N ILE A 487 -2.30 -8.90 -15.31
CA ILE A 487 -3.33 -8.78 -14.27
C ILE A 487 -2.78 -7.98 -13.11
N MET A 488 -3.52 -6.96 -12.70
CA MET A 488 -3.25 -6.23 -11.47
C MET A 488 -4.11 -6.78 -10.32
N ILE A 489 -3.45 -7.19 -9.24
CA ILE A 489 -4.06 -7.80 -8.05
C ILE A 489 -4.03 -6.81 -6.90
N ALA A 490 -5.19 -6.60 -6.25
CA ALA A 490 -5.36 -5.62 -5.19
C ALA A 490 -5.74 -6.29 -3.86
N ARG A 491 -7.04 -6.33 -3.53
CA ARG A 491 -7.54 -6.92 -2.27
C ARG A 491 -7.23 -8.41 -2.14
N GLY A 492 -7.14 -9.15 -3.24
CA GLY A 492 -6.73 -10.56 -3.23
C GLY A 492 -5.36 -10.75 -2.56
N ALA A 493 -4.38 -9.89 -2.89
CA ALA A 493 -3.06 -9.93 -2.28
C ALA A 493 -3.09 -9.55 -0.79
N LEU A 494 -3.97 -8.64 -0.37
CA LEU A 494 -4.13 -8.29 1.06
C LEU A 494 -4.78 -9.44 1.86
N ILE A 495 -5.67 -10.21 1.24
CA ILE A 495 -6.32 -11.37 1.88
C ILE A 495 -5.36 -12.57 1.90
N LYS A 496 -4.60 -12.79 0.82
CA LYS A 496 -3.57 -13.83 0.73
C LYS A 496 -2.42 -13.40 -0.19
N PRO A 497 -1.27 -12.97 0.34
CA PRO A 497 -0.12 -12.57 -0.48
C PRO A 497 0.40 -13.69 -1.40
N TRP A 498 0.22 -14.96 -1.03
CA TRP A 498 0.61 -16.12 -1.84
C TRP A 498 -0.27 -16.34 -3.07
N ILE A 499 -1.28 -15.49 -3.33
CA ILE A 499 -2.06 -15.52 -4.58
C ILE A 499 -1.17 -15.44 -5.83
N PHE A 500 -0.04 -14.74 -5.76
CA PHE A 500 0.92 -14.67 -6.86
C PHE A 500 1.52 -16.04 -7.17
N THR A 501 1.90 -16.80 -6.13
CA THR A 501 2.38 -18.17 -6.25
C THR A 501 1.29 -19.10 -6.77
N GLU A 502 0.07 -19.01 -6.24
CA GLU A 502 -1.06 -19.80 -6.73
C GLU A 502 -1.31 -19.58 -8.24
N ILE A 503 -1.21 -18.35 -8.73
CA ILE A 503 -1.39 -18.02 -10.15
C ILE A 503 -0.24 -18.58 -11.00
N LYS A 504 1.00 -18.47 -10.52
CA LYS A 504 2.17 -19.00 -11.24
C LYS A 504 2.17 -20.51 -11.31
N GLU A 505 1.74 -21.18 -10.24
CA GLU A 505 1.67 -22.64 -10.16
C GLU A 505 0.33 -23.21 -10.65
N SER A 506 -0.65 -22.36 -10.95
CA SER A 506 -2.02 -22.76 -11.34
C SER A 506 -2.65 -23.77 -10.38
N ARG A 507 -2.49 -23.54 -9.07
CA ARG A 507 -3.07 -24.38 -8.02
C ARG A 507 -3.40 -23.59 -6.76
N HIS A 508 -4.30 -24.12 -5.96
CA HIS A 508 -4.55 -23.60 -4.62
C HIS A 508 -3.44 -23.96 -3.64
N TRP A 509 -3.19 -23.03 -2.71
CA TRP A 509 -2.30 -23.23 -1.57
C TRP A 509 -3.13 -23.26 -0.29
N ASP A 510 -3.12 -24.40 0.40
CA ASP A 510 -3.73 -24.54 1.73
C ASP A 510 -2.67 -24.52 2.83
N ILE A 511 -2.06 -23.35 3.03
CA ILE A 511 -0.97 -23.21 4.03
C ILE A 511 -1.50 -23.28 5.46
N SER A 512 -0.66 -23.82 6.34
CA SER A 512 -0.90 -23.95 7.78
C SER A 512 -0.96 -22.59 8.48
N SER A 513 -1.47 -22.57 9.72
CA SER A 513 -1.46 -21.35 10.54
C SER A 513 -0.04 -20.90 10.92
N SER A 514 0.90 -21.84 11.11
CA SER A 514 2.31 -21.55 11.39
C SER A 514 2.99 -20.87 10.21
N GLU A 515 2.82 -21.40 8.99
CA GLU A 515 3.34 -20.75 7.77
C GLU A 515 2.74 -19.35 7.60
N ARG A 516 1.45 -19.16 7.90
CA ARG A 516 0.83 -17.83 7.88
C ARG A 516 1.42 -16.88 8.91
N LEU A 517 1.78 -17.37 10.10
CA LEU A 517 2.43 -16.57 11.14
C LEU A 517 3.85 -16.18 10.72
N ASP A 518 4.59 -17.07 10.05
CA ASP A 518 5.92 -16.77 9.50
C ASP A 518 5.85 -15.66 8.46
N ILE A 519 4.80 -15.59 7.65
CA ILE A 519 4.59 -14.47 6.71
C ILE A 519 4.36 -13.15 7.47
N LEU A 520 3.62 -13.17 8.58
CA LEU A 520 3.44 -11.98 9.43
C LEU A 520 4.75 -11.59 10.13
N LYS A 521 5.58 -12.57 10.49
CA LYS A 521 6.93 -12.37 11.01
C LYS A 521 7.82 -11.73 9.97
N ASP A 522 7.78 -12.18 8.72
CA ASP A 522 8.50 -11.56 7.59
C ASP A 522 8.10 -10.09 7.40
N PHE A 523 6.79 -9.79 7.41
CA PHE A 523 6.31 -8.41 7.36
C PHE A 523 6.85 -7.58 8.53
N SER A 524 6.83 -8.14 9.73
CA SER A 524 7.29 -7.47 10.94
C SER A 524 8.78 -7.16 10.85
N ASN A 525 9.59 -8.14 10.46
CA ASN A 525 11.02 -8.00 10.20
C ASN A 525 11.32 -6.91 9.16
N PHE A 526 10.65 -6.95 8.00
CA PHE A 526 10.80 -5.91 6.98
C PHE A 526 10.31 -4.54 7.46
N GLY A 527 9.33 -4.50 8.36
CA GLY A 527 8.87 -3.29 9.02
C GLY A 527 9.91 -2.69 9.96
N LEU A 528 10.58 -3.51 10.76
CA LEU A 528 11.68 -3.09 11.63
C LEU A 528 12.87 -2.54 10.82
N GLU A 529 13.20 -3.18 9.69
CA GLU A 529 14.22 -2.67 8.75
C GLU A 529 13.82 -1.30 8.17
N HIS A 530 12.53 -1.08 7.89
CA HIS A 530 12.05 0.09 7.17
C HIS A 530 11.69 1.30 8.06
N TRP A 531 11.10 1.05 9.22
CA TRP A 531 10.62 2.07 10.15
C TRP A 531 11.45 2.18 11.43
N GLY A 532 12.15 1.11 11.79
CA GLY A 532 13.08 1.04 12.90
C GLY A 532 12.77 -0.05 13.91
N SER A 533 13.79 -0.40 14.69
CA SER A 533 13.66 -1.30 15.85
C SER A 533 13.57 -0.58 17.19
N ASP A 534 13.57 0.76 17.20
CA ASP A 534 13.21 1.55 18.39
C ASP A 534 11.70 1.44 18.69
N THR A 535 11.26 1.88 19.88
CA THR A 535 9.84 1.84 20.27
C THR A 535 8.94 2.43 19.18
N ARG A 536 9.33 3.57 18.60
CA ARG A 536 8.57 4.21 17.53
C ARG A 536 8.48 3.37 16.26
N GLY A 537 9.58 2.74 15.85
CA GLY A 537 9.62 1.87 14.68
C GLY A 537 8.80 0.59 14.86
N VAL A 538 8.88 -0.01 16.05
CA VAL A 538 8.07 -1.18 16.44
C VAL A 538 6.58 -0.84 16.38
N GLU A 539 6.14 0.24 17.03
CA GLU A 539 4.71 0.59 17.07
C GLU A 539 4.18 1.07 15.71
N ARG A 540 5.04 1.68 14.88
CA ARG A 540 4.70 1.96 13.49
C ARG A 540 4.52 0.67 12.69
N THR A 541 5.40 -0.31 12.86
CA THR A 541 5.29 -1.64 12.26
C THR A 541 3.99 -2.31 12.69
N ARG A 542 3.68 -2.29 13.99
CA ARG A 542 2.44 -2.83 14.56
C ARG A 542 1.21 -2.20 13.93
N THR A 543 1.19 -0.86 13.83
CA THR A 543 0.05 -0.14 13.24
C THR A 543 -0.23 -0.62 11.81
N PHE A 544 0.78 -0.77 10.97
CA PHE A 544 0.60 -1.25 9.60
C PHE A 544 0.30 -2.76 9.51
N LEU A 545 0.84 -3.56 10.42
CA LEU A 545 0.49 -4.97 10.56
C LEU A 545 -1.01 -5.12 10.89
N LEU A 546 -1.52 -4.36 11.84
CA LEU A 546 -2.94 -4.38 12.21
C LEU A 546 -3.85 -3.90 11.07
N GLU A 547 -3.44 -2.89 10.30
CA GLU A 547 -4.18 -2.49 9.08
C GLU A 547 -4.22 -3.63 8.07
N TRP A 548 -3.15 -4.43 7.95
CA TRP A 548 -3.14 -5.57 7.04
C TRP A 548 -3.93 -6.78 7.57
N LEU A 549 -3.80 -7.13 8.85
CA LEU A 549 -4.58 -8.19 9.51
C LEU A 549 -6.09 -8.01 9.33
N SER A 550 -6.53 -6.76 9.27
CA SER A 550 -7.92 -6.41 9.02
C SER A 550 -8.48 -6.81 7.64
N PHE A 551 -7.59 -7.17 6.70
CA PHE A 551 -7.92 -7.83 5.44
C PHE A 551 -7.62 -9.34 5.47
N LEU A 552 -6.48 -9.72 6.05
CA LEU A 552 -6.03 -11.12 6.12
C LEU A 552 -7.06 -12.03 6.81
N CYS A 553 -7.77 -11.52 7.83
CA CYS A 553 -8.81 -12.27 8.55
C CYS A 553 -9.99 -12.73 7.69
N ARG A 554 -10.05 -12.28 6.43
CA ARG A 554 -11.05 -12.75 5.46
C ARG A 554 -10.64 -14.03 4.75
N TYR A 555 -9.38 -14.44 4.84
CA TYR A 555 -8.90 -15.68 4.24
C TYR A 555 -9.48 -16.87 4.98
N ILE A 556 -10.05 -17.80 4.23
CA ILE A 556 -10.51 -19.09 4.73
C ILE A 556 -9.57 -20.15 4.15
N PRO A 557 -8.95 -20.98 5.00
CA PRO A 557 -8.13 -22.10 4.53
C PRO A 557 -8.89 -22.99 3.55
N VAL A 558 -8.22 -23.42 2.49
CA VAL A 558 -8.87 -24.11 1.37
C VAL A 558 -9.46 -25.44 1.83
N GLY A 559 -8.79 -26.15 2.75
CA GLY A 559 -9.28 -27.40 3.32
C GLY A 559 -10.58 -27.28 4.13
N LEU A 560 -10.99 -26.06 4.52
CA LEU A 560 -12.19 -25.79 5.30
C LEU A 560 -13.37 -25.38 4.41
N LEU A 561 -13.10 -24.98 3.17
CA LEU A 561 -14.14 -24.60 2.23
C LEU A 561 -14.90 -25.84 1.76
N GLU A 562 -16.22 -25.73 1.69
CA GLU A 562 -17.07 -26.71 1.01
C GLU A 562 -16.97 -26.53 -0.51
N ARG A 563 -16.90 -25.27 -0.95
CA ARG A 563 -16.79 -24.89 -2.36
C ARG A 563 -15.56 -24.01 -2.58
N VAL A 564 -14.67 -24.49 -3.43
CA VAL A 564 -13.48 -23.77 -3.87
C VAL A 564 -13.71 -23.19 -5.28
N PRO A 565 -13.27 -21.96 -5.59
CA PRO A 565 -12.64 -20.99 -4.71
C PRO A 565 -13.63 -20.15 -3.89
N GLN A 566 -13.13 -19.56 -2.80
CA GLN A 566 -13.78 -18.45 -2.09
C GLN A 566 -13.92 -17.25 -3.04
N LYS A 567 -15.09 -16.63 -3.08
CA LYS A 567 -15.33 -15.41 -3.87
C LYS A 567 -14.98 -14.16 -3.05
N ILE A 568 -14.52 -13.11 -3.73
CA ILE A 568 -14.08 -11.86 -3.08
C ILE A 568 -15.19 -11.13 -2.28
N ASN A 569 -16.44 -11.34 -2.64
CA ASN A 569 -17.61 -10.77 -1.98
C ASN A 569 -18.15 -11.63 -0.84
N GLU A 570 -17.67 -12.87 -0.70
CA GLU A 570 -18.03 -13.73 0.40
C GLU A 570 -17.32 -13.28 1.69
N ARG A 571 -18.04 -13.35 2.79
CA ARG A 571 -17.53 -13.11 4.14
C ARG A 571 -17.43 -14.44 4.89
N PRO A 572 -16.36 -14.66 5.67
CA PRO A 572 -16.32 -15.83 6.53
C PRO A 572 -17.45 -15.74 7.57
N PRO A 573 -18.28 -16.79 7.72
CA PRO A 573 -19.10 -16.94 8.92
C PRO A 573 -18.20 -17.19 10.15
N TYR A 574 -18.78 -17.36 11.33
CA TYR A 574 -18.00 -17.84 12.47
C TYR A 574 -17.64 -19.32 12.25
N TYR A 575 -16.35 -19.64 12.28
CA TYR A 575 -15.84 -21.00 12.16
C TYR A 575 -14.65 -21.22 13.09
N MET A 576 -14.47 -22.46 13.54
CA MET A 576 -13.25 -22.91 14.22
C MET A 576 -12.23 -23.33 13.18
N GLY A 577 -11.02 -22.76 13.27
CA GLY A 577 -9.89 -23.23 12.48
C GLY A 577 -9.43 -24.62 12.90
N ARG A 578 -8.47 -25.18 12.16
CA ARG A 578 -7.80 -26.45 12.49
C ARG A 578 -7.09 -26.42 13.85
N ASN A 579 -6.73 -25.23 14.33
CA ASN A 579 -6.10 -24.99 15.63
C ASN A 579 -6.42 -23.57 16.14
N TYR A 580 -6.03 -23.28 17.38
CA TYR A 580 -6.22 -21.99 18.03
C TYR A 580 -5.74 -20.81 17.18
N LEU A 581 -4.52 -20.89 16.64
CA LEU A 581 -3.92 -19.80 15.86
C LEU A 581 -4.70 -19.52 14.58
N GLU A 582 -5.23 -20.56 13.92
CA GLU A 582 -6.08 -20.41 12.75
C GLU A 582 -7.42 -19.72 13.09
N THR A 583 -8.04 -20.10 14.21
CA THR A 583 -9.24 -19.44 14.74
C THR A 583 -8.96 -17.98 15.11
N LEU A 584 -7.82 -17.70 15.75
CA LEU A 584 -7.41 -16.36 16.14
C LEU A 584 -7.23 -15.45 14.91
N MET A 585 -6.57 -15.97 13.87
CA MET A 585 -6.40 -15.25 12.60
C MET A 585 -7.70 -15.00 11.83
N ALA A 586 -8.74 -15.83 12.04
CA ALA A 586 -10.05 -15.64 11.45
C ALA A 586 -10.89 -14.54 12.15
N SER A 587 -10.49 -14.13 13.36
CA SER A 587 -11.23 -13.15 14.13
C SER A 587 -11.29 -11.78 13.44
N GLN A 588 -12.43 -11.11 13.54
CA GLN A 588 -12.64 -9.75 13.05
C GLN A 588 -12.51 -8.68 14.15
N ASN A 589 -12.19 -9.10 15.38
CA ASN A 589 -12.02 -8.22 16.54
C ASN A 589 -10.61 -7.64 16.57
N VAL A 590 -10.53 -6.36 16.92
CA VAL A 590 -9.24 -5.64 17.02
C VAL A 590 -8.37 -6.21 18.12
N GLU A 591 -8.96 -6.63 19.24
CA GLU A 591 -8.24 -7.21 20.38
C GLU A 591 -7.47 -8.46 19.98
N ASP A 592 -8.08 -9.34 19.17
CA ASP A 592 -7.43 -10.55 18.66
C ASP A 592 -6.28 -10.23 17.69
N TRP A 593 -6.42 -9.19 16.86
CA TRP A 593 -5.32 -8.73 16.01
C TRP A 593 -4.17 -8.15 16.84
N ILE A 594 -4.50 -7.47 17.95
CA ILE A 594 -3.50 -6.99 18.90
C ILE A 594 -2.75 -8.19 19.51
N ARG A 595 -3.45 -9.24 19.95
CA ARG A 595 -2.84 -10.48 20.47
C ARG A 595 -1.84 -11.08 19.46
N ILE A 596 -2.22 -11.19 18.18
CA ILE A 596 -1.30 -11.66 17.12
C ILE A 596 -0.08 -10.73 17.00
N SER A 597 -0.30 -9.42 17.03
CA SER A 597 0.81 -8.46 16.95
C SER A 597 1.76 -8.55 18.16
N GLU A 598 1.25 -8.89 19.35
CA GLU A 598 2.06 -9.07 20.55
C GLU A 598 2.97 -10.30 20.48
N MET A 599 2.53 -11.34 19.77
CA MET A 599 3.37 -12.51 19.49
C MET A 599 4.63 -12.15 18.67
N LEU A 600 4.58 -11.10 17.86
CA LEU A 600 5.64 -10.73 16.91
C LEU A 600 6.44 -9.50 17.34
N LEU A 601 5.80 -8.56 18.03
CA LEU A 601 6.34 -7.24 18.35
C LEU A 601 6.28 -6.93 19.86
N GLY A 602 6.00 -7.94 20.70
CA GLY A 602 5.91 -7.78 22.14
C GLY A 602 4.66 -7.04 22.61
N PRO A 603 4.50 -6.85 23.93
CA PRO A 603 3.30 -6.26 24.52
C PRO A 603 3.05 -4.84 24.02
N VAL A 604 1.77 -4.48 23.86
CA VAL A 604 1.40 -3.10 23.52
C VAL A 604 1.57 -2.16 24.71
N PRO A 605 1.82 -0.86 24.49
CA PRO A 605 1.75 0.17 25.54
C PRO A 605 0.37 0.20 26.21
N LYS A 606 0.30 0.58 27.51
CA LYS A 606 -0.95 0.56 28.31
C LYS A 606 -2.12 1.33 27.68
N ASN A 607 -1.85 2.39 26.93
CA ASN A 607 -2.87 3.24 26.28
C ASN A 607 -2.93 3.02 24.76
N PHE A 608 -2.57 1.83 24.28
CA PHE A 608 -2.60 1.52 22.86
C PHE A 608 -4.04 1.36 22.36
N GLU A 609 -4.45 2.23 21.45
CA GLU A 609 -5.73 2.12 20.76
C GLU A 609 -5.52 2.02 19.25
N PHE A 610 -6.27 1.12 18.61
CA PHE A 610 -6.24 0.95 17.17
C PHE A 610 -7.65 0.87 16.59
N LEU A 611 -7.85 1.60 15.49
CA LEU A 611 -9.05 1.49 14.66
C LEU A 611 -8.62 1.41 13.19
N PRO A 612 -8.98 0.33 12.47
CA PRO A 612 -8.64 0.17 11.07
C PRO A 612 -9.19 1.32 10.23
N LYS A 613 -8.38 1.81 9.29
CA LYS A 613 -8.75 2.94 8.44
C LYS A 613 -10.01 2.70 7.61
N HIS A 614 -10.21 1.48 7.14
CA HIS A 614 -11.38 1.13 6.32
C HIS A 614 -12.67 0.99 7.17
N LYS A 615 -12.56 0.66 8.48
CA LYS A 615 -13.68 0.68 9.44
C LYS A 615 -13.95 2.08 9.99
N ALA A 616 -12.93 2.95 10.04
CA ALA A 616 -13.08 4.36 10.44
C ALA A 616 -13.96 5.20 9.50
N ASN A 617 -14.40 4.63 8.36
CA ASN A 617 -15.27 5.26 7.36
C ASN A 617 -16.54 4.45 7.06
N SER A 618 -16.96 3.53 7.93
CA SER A 618 -18.32 3.00 7.82
C SER A 618 -19.28 4.14 8.16
N TYR A 619 -20.00 4.63 7.15
CA TYR A 619 -21.22 5.42 7.36
C TYR A 619 -22.01 4.76 8.49
N LYS A 620 -22.24 5.49 9.59
CA LYS A 620 -23.44 5.28 10.41
C LYS A 620 -24.57 6.05 9.75
#